data_AF-D2S2I8-F1
#
_entry.id   AF-D2S2I8-F1
#
_cell.length_a   1.000
_cell.length_b   1.000
_cell.length_c   1.000
_cell.angle_alpha   90.00
_cell.angle_beta   90.00
_cell.angle_gamma   90.00
#
_symmetry.space_group_name_H-M   'P 1'
#
loop_
_entity.id
_entity.type
_entity.pdbx_description
1 polymer ?
#
loop_
_entity_poly.entity_id
_entity_poly.type
_entity_poly.pdbx_seq_one_letter_code
_entity_poly.pdbx_strand_id
1 'polypeptide(L)'
;MITAVVDEFYDRIMADEQVADYFDDGDMQKQRAHQAQFISSVTGGPVKYSGGEMKTIHADMGITPSDFQAIATHFDGALVEFDVNEDDRQAVLEEIASSQEAIVTAAD
;
A
#
# COMPACT_ATOMS: atom_id res chain seq x y z
N MET A 1 -11.90 -10.03 -6.87
CA MET A 1 -12.01 -9.19 -5.66
C MET A 1 -10.69 -8.48 -5.40
N ILE A 2 -9.62 -9.18 -5.00
CA ILE A 2 -8.32 -8.56 -4.69
C ILE A 2 -7.77 -7.69 -5.84
N THR A 3 -7.80 -8.17 -7.09
CA THR A 3 -7.37 -7.35 -8.24
C THR A 3 -8.16 -6.05 -8.38
N ALA A 4 -9.48 -6.09 -8.15
CA ALA A 4 -10.32 -4.90 -8.27
C ALA A 4 -10.07 -3.90 -7.13
N VAL A 5 -9.84 -4.39 -5.90
CA VAL A 5 -9.39 -3.57 -4.76
C VAL A 5 -8.07 -2.88 -5.09
N VAL A 6 -7.12 -3.61 -5.67
CA VAL A 6 -5.80 -3.07 -6.03
C VAL A 6 -5.90 -2.05 -7.16
N ASP A 7 -6.74 -2.30 -8.17
CA ASP A 7 -6.97 -1.35 -9.25
C ASP A 7 -7.54 -0.04 -8.71
N GLU A 8 -8.59 -0.11 -7.89
CA GLU A 8 -9.20 1.05 -7.24
C GLU A 8 -8.22 1.80 -6.32
N PHE A 9 -7.41 1.08 -5.54
CA PHE A 9 -6.38 1.68 -4.71
C PHE A 9 -5.42 2.53 -5.55
N TYR A 10 -4.91 1.99 -6.66
CA TYR A 10 -4.00 2.75 -7.52
C TYR A 10 -4.69 3.85 -8.31
N ASP A 11 -5.97 3.70 -8.67
CA ASP A 11 -6.72 4.79 -9.31
C ASP A 11 -6.87 5.98 -8.36
N ARG A 12 -7.05 5.74 -7.06
CA ARG A 12 -7.04 6.78 -6.02
C ARG A 12 -5.68 7.45 -5.86
N ILE A 13 -4.60 6.66 -5.81
CA ILE A 13 -3.22 7.16 -5.74
C ILE A 13 -2.91 8.09 -6.93
N MET A 14 -3.27 7.67 -8.14
CA MET A 14 -3.01 8.44 -9.37
C MET A 14 -3.84 9.72 -9.47
N ALA A 15 -4.93 9.81 -8.70
CA ALA A 15 -5.77 11.00 -8.62
C ALA A 15 -5.33 11.96 -7.50
N ASP A 16 -4.35 11.58 -6.67
CA ASP A 16 -3.86 12.38 -5.55
C ASP A 16 -2.48 12.98 -5.87
N GLU A 17 -2.45 14.28 -6.14
CA GLU A 17 -1.23 15.05 -6.44
C GLU A 17 -0.16 14.96 -5.35
N GLN A 18 -0.50 14.59 -4.11
CA GLN A 18 0.48 14.42 -3.03
C GLN A 18 1.38 13.20 -3.26
N VAL A 19 0.82 12.11 -3.82
CA VAL A 19 1.49 10.80 -3.82
C VAL A 19 1.62 10.18 -5.22
N ALA A 20 0.95 10.74 -6.24
CA ALA A 20 0.99 10.23 -7.61
C ALA A 20 2.43 10.17 -8.17
N ASP A 21 3.23 11.20 -7.91
CA ASP A 21 4.60 11.35 -8.45
C ASP A 21 5.54 10.18 -8.05
N TYR A 22 5.28 9.47 -6.94
CA TYR A 22 6.04 8.28 -6.56
C TYR A 22 5.91 7.12 -7.55
N PHE A 23 4.90 7.15 -8.42
CA PHE A 23 4.52 6.04 -9.28
C PHE A 23 4.67 6.34 -10.78
N ASP A 24 5.08 7.55 -11.17
CA ASP A 24 5.18 7.98 -12.57
C ASP A 24 6.13 7.12 -13.42
N ASP A 25 7.27 6.73 -12.87
CA ASP A 25 8.30 5.94 -13.56
C ASP A 25 8.19 4.43 -13.30
N GLY A 26 7.15 3.99 -12.59
CA GLY A 26 6.96 2.62 -12.14
C GLY A 26 6.33 1.69 -13.18
N ASP A 27 6.71 0.41 -13.14
CA ASP A 27 5.94 -0.64 -13.83
C ASP A 27 4.65 -0.92 -13.05
N MET A 28 3.61 -0.16 -13.35
CA MET A 28 2.33 -0.20 -12.65
C MET A 28 1.62 -1.55 -12.75
N GLN A 29 1.92 -2.36 -13.75
CA GLN A 29 1.40 -3.71 -13.85
C GLN A 29 2.07 -4.62 -12.80
N LYS A 30 3.40 -4.52 -12.66
CA LYS A 30 4.12 -5.24 -11.60
C LYS A 30 3.72 -4.75 -10.21
N GLN A 31 3.55 -3.45 -10.01
CA GLN A 31 3.14 -2.90 -8.72
C GLN A 31 1.77 -3.42 -8.29
N ARG A 32 0.77 -3.40 -9.20
CA ARG A 32 -0.54 -4.03 -8.94
C ARG A 32 -0.42 -5.52 -8.59
N ALA A 33 0.41 -6.27 -9.31
CA ALA A 33 0.61 -7.69 -9.01
C ALA A 33 1.24 -7.91 -7.62
N HIS A 34 2.22 -7.10 -7.23
CA HIS A 34 2.82 -7.16 -5.90
C HIS A 34 1.82 -6.77 -4.80
N GLN A 35 1.03 -5.71 -5.00
CA GLN A 35 0.05 -5.30 -3.99
C GLN A 35 -1.04 -6.35 -3.79
N ALA A 36 -1.46 -7.04 -4.86
CA ALA A 36 -2.40 -8.15 -4.76
C ALA A 36 -1.82 -9.33 -3.95
N GLN A 37 -0.52 -9.61 -4.11
CA GLN A 37 0.17 -10.62 -3.32
C GLN A 37 0.27 -10.22 -1.85
N PHE A 38 0.55 -8.94 -1.57
CA PHE A 38 0.56 -8.38 -0.21
C PHE A 38 -0.79 -8.54 0.49
N ILE A 39 -1.88 -8.07 -0.12
CA ILE A 39 -3.23 -8.21 0.48
C ILE A 39 -3.52 -9.69 0.72
N SER A 40 -3.24 -10.54 -0.28
CA SER A 40 -3.46 -11.97 -0.17
C SER A 40 -2.67 -12.58 1.01
N SER A 41 -1.41 -12.18 1.25
CA SER A 41 -0.63 -12.67 2.38
C SER A 41 -1.24 -12.30 3.74
N VAL A 42 -1.71 -11.06 3.88
CA VAL A 42 -2.20 -10.57 5.16
C VAL A 42 -3.54 -11.20 5.51
N THR A 43 -4.42 -11.41 4.52
CA THR A 43 -5.75 -12.02 4.72
C THR A 43 -5.73 -13.56 4.65
N GLY A 44 -4.61 -14.20 5.04
CA GLY A 44 -4.52 -15.67 5.16
C GLY A 44 -3.80 -16.42 4.04
N GLY A 45 -3.11 -15.72 3.14
CA GLY A 45 -2.27 -16.30 2.11
C GLY A 45 -0.90 -16.77 2.63
N PRO A 46 -0.21 -17.66 1.89
CA PRO A 46 1.03 -18.31 2.37
C PRO A 46 2.29 -17.43 2.28
N VAL A 47 2.18 -16.24 1.67
CA VAL A 47 3.33 -15.35 1.44
C VAL A 47 3.55 -14.51 2.70
N LYS A 48 4.80 -14.20 3.03
CA LYS A 48 5.13 -13.23 4.09
C LYS A 48 6.07 -12.20 3.49
N TYR A 49 5.74 -10.93 3.64
CA TYR A 49 6.66 -9.85 3.29
C TYR A 49 7.63 -9.61 4.43
N SER A 50 8.89 -9.33 4.10
CA SER A 50 9.91 -9.03 5.10
C SER A 50 10.14 -7.52 5.22
N GLY A 51 10.23 -6.99 6.44
CA GLY A 51 10.50 -5.57 6.66
C GLY A 51 11.85 -5.08 6.08
N GLY A 52 12.81 -5.99 5.89
CA GLY A 52 14.10 -5.67 5.27
C GLY A 52 14.01 -5.30 3.79
N GLU A 53 13.10 -5.95 3.05
CA GLU A 53 12.84 -5.60 1.65
C GLU A 53 12.15 -4.25 1.53
N MET A 54 11.16 -3.98 2.38
CA MET A 54 10.47 -2.67 2.42
C MET A 54 11.45 -1.54 2.66
N LYS A 55 12.37 -1.70 3.61
CA LYS A 55 13.40 -0.69 3.89
C LYS A 55 14.32 -0.44 2.69
N THR A 56 14.68 -1.48 1.96
CA THR A 56 15.58 -1.36 0.80
C THR A 56 14.88 -0.69 -0.38
N ILE A 57 13.62 -1.07 -0.63
CA ILE A 57 12.83 -0.56 -1.77
C ILE A 57 12.52 0.93 -1.61
N HIS A 58 12.19 1.38 -0.39
CA HIS A 58 11.72 2.74 -0.13
C HIS A 58 12.82 3.71 0.36
N ALA A 59 14.07 3.23 0.50
CA ALA A 59 15.17 3.96 1.16
C ALA A 59 15.41 5.38 0.62
N ASP A 60 15.31 5.56 -0.69
CA ASP A 60 15.70 6.79 -1.39
C ASP A 60 14.50 7.57 -1.97
N MET A 61 13.28 7.23 -1.55
CA MET A 61 12.06 7.84 -2.07
C MET A 61 11.67 9.14 -1.34
N GLY A 62 12.23 9.41 -0.16
CA GLY A 62 11.91 10.63 0.60
C GLY A 62 10.46 10.68 1.08
N ILE A 63 9.87 9.52 1.38
CA ILE A 63 8.49 9.40 1.83
C ILE A 63 8.35 9.99 3.23
N THR A 64 7.41 10.94 3.40
CA THR A 64 7.10 11.57 4.68
C THR A 64 6.00 10.81 5.44
N PRO A 65 5.80 11.07 6.75
CA PRO A 65 4.63 10.58 7.47
C PRO A 65 3.29 10.96 6.82
N SER A 66 3.18 12.18 6.29
CA SER A 66 1.98 12.64 5.58
C SER A 66 1.69 11.81 4.33
N ASP A 67 2.71 11.47 3.54
CA ASP A 67 2.55 10.67 2.32
C ASP A 67 2.14 9.25 2.65
N PHE A 68 2.79 8.65 3.65
CA PHE A 68 2.45 7.33 4.13
C PHE A 68 0.98 7.26 4.59
N GLN A 69 0.53 8.26 5.34
CA GLN A 69 -0.85 8.33 5.81
C GLN A 69 -1.85 8.50 4.65
N ALA A 70 -1.53 9.32 3.64
CA ALA A 70 -2.36 9.46 2.44
C ALA A 70 -2.50 8.12 1.71
N ILE A 71 -1.41 7.39 1.50
CA ILE A 71 -1.41 6.06 0.89
C ILE A 71 -2.28 5.08 1.71
N ALA A 72 -2.11 5.04 3.03
CA ALA A 72 -2.91 4.18 3.91
C ALA A 72 -4.40 4.50 3.85
N THR A 73 -4.76 5.79 3.78
CA THR A 73 -6.15 6.24 3.62
C THR A 73 -6.75 5.81 2.29
N HIS A 74 -6.00 5.89 1.18
CA HIS A 74 -6.46 5.38 -0.11
C HIS A 74 -6.66 3.87 -0.09
N PHE A 75 -5.79 3.16 0.63
CA PHE A 75 -5.90 1.71 0.82
C PHE A 75 -7.18 1.32 1.55
N ASP A 76 -7.47 1.97 2.68
CA ASP A 76 -8.71 1.78 3.44
C ASP A 76 -9.95 2.08 2.57
N GLY A 77 -9.92 3.21 1.84
CA GLY A 77 -11.00 3.59 0.93
C GLY A 77 -11.29 2.55 -0.14
N ALA A 78 -10.27 1.94 -0.74
CA ALA A 78 -10.43 0.87 -1.72
C ALA A 78 -10.99 -0.42 -1.09
N LEU A 79 -10.56 -0.78 0.12
CA LEU A 79 -11.12 -1.93 0.84
C LEU A 79 -12.60 -1.73 1.19
N VAL A 80 -12.99 -0.51 1.58
CA VAL A 80 -14.38 -0.13 1.85
C VAL A 80 -15.25 -0.20 0.60
N GLU A 81 -14.78 0.31 -0.54
CA GLU A 81 -15.54 0.31 -1.81
C GLU A 81 -15.96 -1.10 -2.26
N PHE A 82 -15.14 -2.11 -1.95
CA PHE A 82 -15.42 -3.50 -2.30
C PHE A 82 -16.02 -4.33 -1.17
N ASP A 83 -16.55 -3.68 -0.13
CA ASP A 83 -17.21 -4.32 1.02
C ASP A 83 -16.33 -5.40 1.69
N VAL A 84 -15.01 -5.19 1.75
CA VAL A 84 -14.13 -6.09 2.51
C VAL A 84 -14.53 -6.01 3.99
N ASN A 85 -14.76 -7.19 4.58
CA ASN A 85 -15.22 -7.28 5.97
C ASN A 85 -14.23 -6.59 6.93
N GLU A 86 -14.74 -6.17 8.08
CA GLU A 86 -13.99 -5.35 9.04
C GLU A 86 -12.75 -6.05 9.58
N ASP A 87 -12.82 -7.37 9.85
CA ASP A 87 -11.70 -8.14 10.38
C ASP A 87 -10.52 -8.19 9.37
N ASP A 88 -10.81 -8.49 8.11
CA ASP A 88 -9.81 -8.53 7.04
C ASP A 88 -9.24 -7.13 6.75
N ARG A 89 -10.10 -6.11 6.74
CA ARG A 89 -9.68 -4.71 6.55
C ARG A 89 -8.75 -4.26 7.67
N GLN A 90 -9.11 -4.53 8.92
CA GLN A 90 -8.29 -4.21 10.08
C GLN A 90 -6.94 -4.92 10.03
N ALA A 91 -6.91 -6.20 9.70
CA ALA A 91 -5.66 -6.95 9.57
C ALA A 91 -4.71 -6.33 8.51
N VAL A 92 -5.26 -5.92 7.37
CA VAL A 92 -4.48 -5.25 6.31
C VAL A 92 -3.94 -3.89 6.77
N LEU A 93 -4.75 -3.08 7.44
CA LEU A 93 -4.32 -1.77 7.93
C LEU A 93 -3.29 -1.87 9.07
N GLU A 94 -3.42 -2.87 9.94
CA GLU A 94 -2.43 -3.14 10.99
C GLU A 94 -1.08 -3.54 10.40
N GLU A 95 -1.07 -4.40 9.37
CA GLU A 95 0.17 -4.76 8.67
C GLU A 95 0.80 -3.53 7.99
N ILE A 96 -0.01 -2.71 7.29
CA ILE A 96 0.46 -1.47 6.67
C ILE A 96 1.09 -0.58 7.75
N ALA A 97 0.38 -0.28 8.84
CA ALA A 97 0.88 0.56 9.92
C ALA A 97 2.20 0.03 10.51
N SER A 98 2.36 -1.29 10.65
CA SER A 98 3.60 -1.90 11.14
C SER A 98 4.81 -1.68 10.21
N SER A 99 4.56 -1.44 8.92
CA SER A 99 5.61 -1.20 7.92
C SER A 99 6.11 0.25 7.89
N GLN A 100 5.44 1.17 8.60
CA GLN A 100 5.74 2.61 8.54
C GLN A 100 7.22 2.94 8.82
N GLU A 101 7.81 2.33 9.85
CA GLU A 101 9.22 2.55 10.20
C GLU A 101 10.21 2.10 9.10
N ALA A 102 9.79 1.15 8.24
CA ALA A 102 10.60 0.69 7.13
C ALA A 102 10.43 1.57 5.88
N ILE A 103 9.31 2.27 5.73
CA ILE A 103 8.96 3.01 4.50
C ILE A 103 9.23 4.51 4.62
N VAL A 104 8.94 5.11 5.78
CA VAL A 104 9.12 6.56 6.00
C VAL A 104 10.62 6.88 6.13
N THR A 105 11.10 7.80 5.29
CA THR A 105 12.52 8.16 5.18
C THR A 105 12.79 9.66 5.32
N ALA A 106 11.75 10.49 5.34
CA ALA A 106 11.83 11.94 5.51
C ALA A 106 10.89 12.45 6.62
N ALA A 107 11.07 13.72 7.01
CA ALA A 107 10.12 14.46 7.84
C ALA A 107 9.19 15.29 6.93
N ASP A 108 8.01 15.67 7.44
CA ASP A 108 7.06 16.58 6.76
C ASP A 108 7.64 17.99 6.54
#